data_AF-A0AAV0D1Q6-F1
#
_entry.id   AF-A0AAV0D1Q6-F1
#
_cell.length_a   1.000
_cell.length_b   1.000
_cell.length_c   1.000
_cell.angle_alpha   90.00
_cell.angle_beta   90.00
_cell.angle_gamma   90.00
#
_symmetry.space_group_name_H-M   'P 1'
#
loop_
_entity.id
_entity.type
_entity.pdbx_description
1 polymer ?
#
loop_
_entity_poly.entity_id
_entity_poly.type
_entity_poly.pdbx_seq_one_letter_code
_entity_poly.pdbx_strand_id
1 'polypeptide(L)'
;MAKNVGLIISTLCFLAFASVIHCVPQKFNVEGKVYCDTCRVQFETRISQDLPGAIVQLNCRNIDNRTLTYSIQGVTEAGGRYSLTVEGDHEKDICDVTVVKSPREDCKETVAGLEKARVICTSNVGIQGSTRHANPLFFMKDKADAECPKVMQEIAYIPEEGSDFHV
;
A
#
# COMPACT_ATOMS: atom_id res chain seq x y z
N MET A 1 -2.22 64.55 6.31
CA MET A 1 -2.39 63.20 5.71
C MET A 1 -1.09 62.37 5.73
N ALA A 2 -0.18 62.58 6.69
CA ALA A 2 1.10 61.85 6.75
C ALA A 2 1.22 60.89 7.96
N LYS A 3 0.42 61.09 9.03
CA LYS A 3 0.44 60.25 10.23
C LYS A 3 -0.23 58.88 10.06
N ASN A 4 -1.22 58.77 9.17
CA ASN A 4 -1.96 57.52 8.95
C ASN A 4 -1.25 56.56 7.99
N VAL A 5 -0.28 57.04 7.20
CA VAL A 5 0.45 56.21 6.22
C VAL A 5 1.51 55.36 6.91
N GLY A 6 2.20 55.88 7.93
CA GLY A 6 3.18 55.11 8.71
C GLY A 6 2.57 53.96 9.51
N LEU A 7 1.32 54.12 9.97
CA LEU A 7 0.60 53.08 10.71
C LEU A 7 0.22 51.89 9.82
N ILE A 8 -0.20 52.16 8.57
CA ILE A 8 -0.62 51.12 7.61
C ILE A 8 0.58 50.29 7.13
N ILE A 9 1.74 50.93 6.90
CA ILE A 9 2.97 50.24 6.48
C ILE A 9 3.50 49.32 7.59
N SER A 10 3.42 49.76 8.86
CA SER A 10 3.86 48.96 10.01
C SER A 10 3.00 47.70 10.18
N THR A 11 1.67 47.80 10.03
CA THR A 11 0.76 46.64 10.14
C THR A 11 0.90 45.62 9.00
N LEU A 12 1.29 46.07 7.80
CA LEU A 12 1.48 45.19 6.64
C LEU A 12 2.76 44.33 6.77
N CYS A 13 3.80 44.86 7.43
CA CYS A 13 5.03 44.11 7.69
C CYS A 13 4.85 42.98 8.72
N PHE A 14 3.94 43.10 9.68
CA PHE A 14 3.67 42.03 10.65
C PHE A 14 2.88 40.86 10.05
N LEU A 15 2.04 41.10 9.04
CA LEU A 15 1.32 40.05 8.31
C LEU A 15 2.24 39.20 7.41
N ALA A 16 3.38 39.75 6.97
CA ALA A 16 4.35 39.02 6.17
C ALA A 16 5.07 37.89 6.95
N PHE A 17 5.04 37.91 8.28
CA PHE A 17 5.64 36.88 9.13
C PHE A 17 4.62 35.85 9.65
N ALA A 18 3.32 36.04 9.40
CA ALA A 18 2.29 35.12 9.88
C ALA A 18 2.16 33.84 9.04
N SER A 19 2.91 33.70 7.95
CA SER A 19 3.06 32.42 7.23
C SER A 19 4.09 31.53 7.93
N VAL A 20 3.88 31.25 9.21
CA VAL A 20 4.39 29.99 9.78
C VAL A 20 3.55 28.90 9.13
N ILE A 21 4.04 28.40 8.00
CA ILE A 21 3.59 27.14 7.44
C ILE A 21 3.64 26.16 8.61
N HIS A 22 2.48 25.61 8.95
CA HIS A 22 2.39 24.56 9.95
C HIS A 22 3.24 23.40 9.42
N CYS A 23 4.50 23.34 9.85
CA CYS A 23 5.43 22.26 9.56
C CYS A 23 5.04 21.07 10.45
N VAL A 24 3.78 20.64 10.34
CA VAL A 24 3.36 19.36 10.89
C VAL A 24 4.00 18.34 9.95
N PRO A 25 4.91 17.48 10.44
CA PRO A 25 5.49 16.44 9.60
C PRO A 25 4.33 15.62 9.04
N GLN A 26 4.21 15.64 7.72
CA GLN A 26 3.15 14.94 7.04
C GLN A 26 3.31 13.45 7.29
N LYS A 27 2.21 12.77 7.63
CA LYS A 27 2.20 11.32 7.82
C LYS A 27 1.09 10.72 6.99
N PHE A 28 1.37 9.55 6.42
CA PHE A 28 0.39 8.72 5.73
C PHE A 28 0.21 7.40 6.48
N ASN A 29 -1.03 6.90 6.54
CA ASN A 29 -1.30 5.56 7.04
C ASN A 29 -1.56 4.64 5.84
N VAL A 30 -0.62 3.75 5.53
CA VAL A 30 -0.77 2.78 4.45
C VAL A 30 -1.39 1.50 5.01
N GLU A 31 -2.62 1.23 4.61
CA GLU A 31 -3.38 0.07 5.05
C GLU A 31 -3.53 -0.93 3.90
N GLY A 32 -3.46 -2.21 4.22
CA GLY A 32 -3.73 -3.27 3.26
C GLY A 32 -3.95 -4.60 3.95
N LYS A 33 -4.01 -5.65 3.14
CA LYS A 33 -4.11 -7.01 3.65
C LYS A 33 -3.29 -7.99 2.84
N VAL A 34 -2.91 -9.08 3.48
CA VAL A 34 -2.26 -10.23 2.87
C VAL A 34 -3.12 -11.47 3.11
N TYR A 35 -3.35 -12.23 2.06
CA TYR A 35 -4.07 -13.50 2.13
C TYR A 35 -3.25 -14.63 1.50
N CYS A 36 -3.64 -15.86 1.80
CA CYS A 36 -3.20 -17.05 1.12
C CYS A 36 -4.17 -17.35 -0.04
N ASP A 37 -3.65 -17.33 -1.26
CA ASP A 37 -4.36 -17.80 -2.44
C ASP A 37 -4.33 -19.33 -2.47
N THR A 38 -5.42 -19.91 -1.97
CA THR A 38 -5.65 -21.36 -1.88
C THR A 38 -5.98 -22.00 -3.22
N CYS A 39 -6.32 -21.21 -4.25
CA CYS A 39 -6.66 -21.70 -5.58
C CYS A 39 -5.60 -21.43 -6.64
N ARG A 40 -4.56 -20.67 -6.31
CA ARG A 40 -3.48 -20.29 -7.24
C ARG A 40 -4.02 -19.54 -8.47
N VAL A 41 -5.04 -18.70 -8.26
CA VAL A 41 -5.72 -17.94 -9.32
C VAL A 41 -5.35 -16.45 -9.33
N GLN A 42 -4.48 -16.00 -8.40
CA GLN A 42 -3.89 -14.67 -8.34
C GLN A 42 -4.89 -13.53 -8.04
N PHE A 43 -6.09 -13.88 -7.57
CA PHE A 43 -7.08 -12.96 -7.03
C PHE A 43 -7.76 -13.62 -5.83
N GLU A 44 -8.44 -12.81 -5.02
CA GLU A 44 -9.07 -13.31 -3.80
C GLU A 44 -10.39 -14.02 -4.10
N THR A 45 -10.59 -15.18 -3.47
CA THR A 45 -11.81 -15.98 -3.59
C THR A 45 -12.46 -16.17 -2.22
N ARG A 46 -13.69 -16.73 -2.18
CA ARG A 46 -14.36 -17.00 -0.90
C ARG A 46 -13.64 -18.01 0.00
N ILE A 47 -12.69 -18.79 -0.54
CA ILE A 47 -11.89 -19.75 0.23
C ILE A 47 -10.43 -19.31 0.41
N SER A 48 -10.10 -18.08 0.00
CA SER A 48 -8.84 -17.45 0.39
C SER A 48 -8.79 -17.31 1.91
N GLN A 49 -7.58 -17.45 2.46
CA GLN A 49 -7.40 -17.45 3.91
C GLN A 49 -6.59 -16.24 4.32
N ASP A 50 -7.08 -15.46 5.27
CA ASP A 50 -6.31 -14.36 5.86
C ASP A 50 -4.96 -14.86 6.39
N LEU A 51 -3.91 -14.06 6.22
CA LEU A 51 -2.54 -14.48 6.53
C LEU A 51 -1.90 -13.62 7.64
N PRO A 52 -2.35 -13.73 8.91
CA PRO A 52 -1.73 -13.03 10.03
C PRO A 52 -0.29 -13.50 10.25
N GLY A 53 0.63 -12.57 10.54
CA GLY A 53 2.06 -12.85 10.74
C GLY A 53 2.91 -12.75 9.46
N ALA A 54 2.31 -12.47 8.30
CA ALA A 54 3.06 -12.15 7.08
C ALA A 54 3.81 -10.82 7.21
N ILE A 55 5.05 -10.81 6.72
CA ILE A 55 5.92 -9.64 6.70
C ILE A 55 5.71 -8.90 5.38
N VAL A 56 5.44 -7.60 5.46
CA VAL A 56 5.37 -6.69 4.32
C VAL A 56 6.40 -5.58 4.47
N GLN A 57 6.88 -5.04 3.37
CA GLN A 57 7.82 -3.92 3.36
C GLN A 57 7.38 -2.87 2.34
N LEU A 58 7.22 -1.64 2.81
CA LEU A 58 7.04 -0.50 1.94
C LEU A 58 8.42 0.08 1.60
N ASN A 59 8.69 0.22 0.31
CA ASN A 59 9.88 0.89 -0.20
C ASN A 59 9.45 2.04 -1.11
N CYS A 60 9.93 3.25 -0.81
CA CYS A 60 9.86 4.39 -1.71
C CYS A 60 11.20 4.56 -2.41
N ARG A 61 11.13 4.74 -3.73
CA ARG A 61 12.32 4.97 -4.56
C ARG A 61 12.12 6.22 -5.39
N ASN A 62 13.14 7.05 -5.48
CA ASN A 62 13.08 8.24 -6.31
C ASN A 62 12.70 7.88 -7.76
N ILE A 63 11.77 8.63 -8.34
CA ILE A 63 11.19 8.34 -9.65
C ILE A 63 12.24 8.34 -10.77
N ASP A 64 13.21 9.25 -10.70
CA ASP A 64 14.20 9.50 -11.75
C ASP A 64 15.36 8.49 -11.68
N ASN A 65 15.96 8.32 -10.49
CA ASN A 65 17.20 7.54 -10.34
C ASN A 65 17.02 6.20 -9.61
N ARG A 66 15.79 5.87 -9.17
CA ARG A 66 15.42 4.61 -8.50
C ARG A 66 16.13 4.33 -7.18
N THR A 67 16.84 5.31 -6.62
CA THR A 67 17.50 5.18 -5.31
C THR A 67 16.45 5.02 -4.22
N LEU A 68 16.72 4.15 -3.24
CA LEU A 68 15.84 3.95 -2.09
C LEU A 68 15.89 5.20 -1.21
N THR A 69 14.75 5.85 -1.03
CA THR A 69 14.61 7.08 -0.23
C THR A 69 13.97 6.81 1.12
N TYR A 70 13.11 5.80 1.20
CA TYR A 70 12.41 5.43 2.43
C TYR A 70 12.09 3.93 2.44
N SER A 71 12.13 3.32 3.63
CA SER A 71 11.76 1.93 3.83
C SER A 71 11.17 1.74 5.22
N ILE A 72 10.06 1.02 5.30
CA ILE A 72 9.46 0.57 6.57
C ILE A 72 8.93 -0.85 6.41
N GLN A 73 9.09 -1.66 7.44
CA GLN A 73 8.57 -3.03 7.50
C GLN A 73 7.39 -3.08 8.47
N GLY A 74 6.44 -3.96 8.19
CA GLY A 74 5.35 -4.28 9.11
C GLY A 74 5.00 -5.76 9.06
N VAL A 75 4.20 -6.16 10.04
CA VAL A 75 3.68 -7.51 10.18
C VAL A 75 2.16 -7.43 10.16
N THR A 76 1.53 -8.35 9.46
CA THR A 76 0.06 -8.43 9.43
C THR A 76 -0.48 -8.95 10.75
N GLU A 77 -1.55 -8.33 11.20
CA GLU A 77 -2.32 -8.68 12.39
C GLU A 77 -3.46 -9.64 12.04
N ALA A 78 -4.40 -9.84 12.98
CA ALA A 78 -5.60 -10.62 12.76
C ALA A 78 -6.36 -10.16 11.49
N GLY A 79 -6.92 -11.12 10.75
CA GLY A 79 -7.54 -10.86 9.45
C GLY A 79 -6.54 -10.51 8.33
N GLY A 80 -5.25 -10.79 8.53
CA GLY A 80 -4.21 -10.56 7.52
C GLY A 80 -3.95 -9.08 7.22
N ARG A 81 -4.40 -8.16 8.08
CA ARG A 81 -4.34 -6.71 7.84
C ARG A 81 -3.03 -6.11 8.32
N TYR A 82 -2.52 -5.09 7.63
CA TYR A 82 -1.39 -4.31 8.10
C TYR A 82 -1.69 -2.81 8.03
N SER A 83 -0.97 -2.04 8.85
CA SER A 83 -1.00 -0.57 8.87
C SER A 83 0.42 -0.05 9.03
N LEU A 84 0.91 0.71 8.05
CA LEU A 84 2.27 1.29 8.05
C LEU A 84 2.16 2.82 8.16
N THR A 85 2.76 3.40 9.19
CA THR A 85 2.88 4.87 9.31
C THR A 85 4.09 5.34 8.52
N VAL A 86 3.85 6.03 7.41
CA VAL A 86 4.87 6.59 6.52
C VAL A 86 5.07 8.06 6.83
N GLU A 87 6.31 8.46 7.11
CA GLU A 87 6.65 9.84 7.48
C GLU A 87 7.22 10.61 6.30
N GLY A 88 6.73 11.82 6.09
CA GLY A 88 7.13 12.71 5.00
C GLY A 88 6.19 12.68 3.81
N ASP A 89 6.34 13.70 2.96
CA ASP A 89 5.73 13.71 1.62
C ASP A 89 6.70 13.06 0.63
N HIS A 90 6.20 12.10 -0.14
CA HIS A 90 6.95 11.28 -1.09
C HIS A 90 6.58 11.61 -2.54
N GLU A 91 6.27 12.87 -2.86
CA GLU A 91 5.89 13.34 -4.21
C GLU A 91 6.85 12.86 -5.32
N LYS A 92 8.15 12.84 -5.04
CA LYS A 92 9.20 12.47 -6.01
C LYS A 92 9.57 10.99 -5.97
N ASP A 93 8.79 10.19 -5.28
CA ASP A 93 9.05 8.77 -5.10
C ASP A 93 7.92 7.88 -5.65
N ILE A 94 8.33 6.68 -5.98
CA ILE A 94 7.55 5.54 -6.37
C ILE A 94 7.54 4.60 -5.15
N CYS A 95 6.44 4.61 -4.39
CA CYS A 95 6.26 3.79 -3.19
C CYS A 95 5.49 2.50 -3.51
N ASP A 96 6.06 1.35 -3.17
CA ASP A 96 5.45 0.02 -3.31
C ASP A 96 5.45 -0.69 -1.96
N VAL A 97 4.34 -1.31 -1.59
CA VAL A 97 4.29 -2.32 -0.51
C VAL A 97 4.52 -3.69 -1.15
N THR A 98 5.46 -4.45 -0.63
CA THR A 98 5.83 -5.78 -1.14
C THR A 98 5.68 -6.83 -0.05
N VAL A 99 5.15 -8.01 -0.38
CA VAL A 99 5.21 -9.17 0.52
C VAL A 99 6.64 -9.70 0.60
N VAL A 100 7.14 -9.93 1.80
CA VAL A 100 8.53 -10.35 2.05
C VAL A 100 8.60 -11.78 2.54
N LYS A 101 7.74 -12.14 3.50
CA LYS A 101 7.77 -13.47 4.10
C LYS A 101 6.39 -13.91 4.56
N SER A 102 6.03 -15.15 4.21
CA SER A 102 4.86 -15.82 4.75
C SER A 102 5.16 -16.47 6.11
N PRO A 103 4.22 -16.49 7.05
CA PRO A 103 4.32 -17.25 8.29
C PRO A 103 4.00 -18.73 8.09
N ARG A 104 3.50 -19.13 6.91
CA ARG A 104 3.05 -20.47 6.58
C ARG A 104 3.96 -21.15 5.56
N GLU A 105 4.39 -22.36 5.87
CA GLU A 105 5.24 -23.13 4.97
C GLU A 105 4.50 -23.64 3.72
N ASP A 106 3.18 -23.89 3.83
CA ASP A 106 2.35 -24.39 2.74
C ASP A 106 1.85 -23.28 1.80
N CYS A 107 2.11 -22.01 2.14
CA CYS A 107 1.60 -20.85 1.42
C CYS A 107 2.59 -19.69 1.43
N LYS A 108 3.67 -19.83 0.67
CA LYS A 108 4.82 -18.91 0.67
C LYS A 108 5.33 -18.54 -0.71
N GLU A 109 4.71 -19.06 -1.78
CA GLU A 109 5.12 -18.75 -3.15
C GLU A 109 4.65 -17.34 -3.53
N THR A 110 5.56 -16.55 -4.09
CA THR A 110 5.26 -15.22 -4.65
C THR A 110 5.17 -15.28 -6.17
N VAL A 111 4.27 -14.52 -6.77
CA VAL A 111 4.18 -14.37 -8.24
C VAL A 111 4.92 -13.12 -8.68
N ALA A 112 5.90 -13.29 -9.57
CA ALA A 112 6.66 -12.17 -10.11
C ALA A 112 5.74 -11.18 -10.84
N GLY A 113 5.84 -9.91 -10.48
CA GLY A 113 5.00 -8.82 -10.97
C GLY A 113 3.77 -8.54 -10.10
N LEU A 114 3.37 -9.47 -9.24
CA LEU A 114 2.20 -9.35 -8.35
C LEU A 114 2.59 -9.35 -6.86
N GLU A 115 3.88 -9.42 -6.54
CA GLU A 115 4.38 -9.39 -5.16
C GLU A 115 4.20 -8.03 -4.47
N LYS A 116 3.78 -6.99 -5.22
CA LYS A 116 3.73 -5.61 -4.73
C LYS A 116 2.50 -4.82 -5.17
N ALA A 117 2.15 -3.84 -4.35
CA ALA A 117 1.07 -2.89 -4.57
C ALA A 117 1.59 -1.45 -4.46
N ARG A 118 1.30 -0.65 -5.48
CA ARG A 118 1.63 0.78 -5.55
C ARG A 118 0.76 1.57 -4.58
N VAL A 119 1.37 2.49 -3.84
CA VAL A 119 0.66 3.48 -3.00
C VAL A 119 1.20 4.88 -3.24
N ILE A 120 0.35 5.90 -3.02
CA ILE A 120 0.67 7.31 -3.25
C ILE A 120 0.77 8.03 -1.91
N CYS A 121 1.99 8.30 -1.45
CA CYS A 121 2.24 8.97 -0.16
C CYS A 121 2.61 10.45 -0.36
N THR A 122 1.74 11.21 -1.03
CA THR A 122 1.87 12.66 -1.17
C THR A 122 0.51 13.36 -0.98
N SER A 123 0.54 14.63 -0.58
CA SER A 123 -0.62 15.53 -0.57
C SER A 123 -0.85 16.23 -1.90
N ASN A 124 0.13 16.23 -2.81
CA ASN A 124 0.02 16.88 -4.11
C ASN A 124 -0.80 16.04 -5.12
N VAL A 125 -1.94 15.52 -4.67
CA VAL A 125 -2.87 14.69 -5.44
C VAL A 125 -4.31 14.96 -4.98
N GLY A 126 -5.29 14.60 -5.81
CA GLY A 126 -6.72 14.76 -5.49
C GLY A 126 -7.28 13.81 -4.42
N ILE A 127 -6.45 13.17 -3.59
CA ILE A 127 -6.88 12.20 -2.57
C ILE A 127 -6.98 12.89 -1.21
N GLN A 128 -8.19 12.98 -0.68
CA GLN A 128 -8.43 13.53 0.66
C GLN A 128 -7.96 12.58 1.76
N GLY A 129 -7.50 13.15 2.87
CA GLY A 129 -7.01 12.39 4.02
C GLY A 129 -5.60 11.82 3.81
N SER A 130 -5.07 11.20 4.87
CA SER A 130 -3.72 10.61 4.92
C SER A 130 -3.71 9.08 4.82
N THR A 131 -4.88 8.43 4.90
CA THR A 131 -4.97 6.98 4.71
C THR A 131 -4.82 6.62 3.23
N ARG A 132 -4.04 5.58 2.95
CA ARG A 132 -3.81 5.04 1.61
C ARG A 132 -4.05 3.54 1.65
N HIS A 133 -4.97 3.05 0.82
CA HIS A 133 -5.26 1.63 0.74
C HIS A 133 -4.43 1.00 -0.37
N ALA A 134 -3.62 0.01 -0.01
CA ALA A 134 -2.92 -0.84 -0.97
C ALA A 134 -3.87 -1.94 -1.47
N ASN A 135 -3.68 -2.36 -2.73
CA ASN A 135 -4.33 -3.57 -3.23
C ASN A 135 -3.95 -4.77 -2.33
N PRO A 136 -4.86 -5.73 -2.12
CA PRO A 136 -4.54 -6.97 -1.43
C PRO A 136 -3.33 -7.65 -2.07
N LEU A 137 -2.42 -8.12 -1.22
CA LEU A 137 -1.28 -8.93 -1.63
C LEU A 137 -1.52 -10.38 -1.22
N PHE A 138 -0.78 -11.30 -1.81
CA PHE A 138 -0.94 -12.71 -1.50
C PHE A 138 0.36 -13.50 -1.59
N PHE A 139 0.34 -14.64 -0.92
CA PHE A 139 1.18 -15.78 -1.26
C PHE A 139 0.29 -16.88 -1.83
N MET A 140 0.83 -17.71 -2.72
CA MET A 140 0.13 -18.86 -3.24
C MET A 140 0.44 -20.11 -2.40
N LYS A 141 -0.58 -20.95 -2.25
CA LYS A 141 -0.45 -22.27 -1.66
C LYS A 141 0.27 -23.21 -2.62
N ASP A 142 1.10 -24.12 -2.14
CA ASP A 142 1.90 -25.04 -2.98
C ASP A 142 1.02 -25.86 -3.95
N LYS A 143 -0.19 -26.23 -3.52
CA LYS A 143 -1.19 -26.95 -4.33
C LYS A 143 -2.56 -26.34 -4.13
N ALA A 144 -3.32 -26.22 -5.21
CA ALA A 144 -4.70 -25.75 -5.17
C ALA A 144 -5.60 -26.68 -4.34
N ASP A 145 -6.54 -26.09 -3.60
CA ASP A 145 -7.50 -26.84 -2.81
C ASP A 145 -8.54 -27.55 -3.69
N ALA A 146 -9.00 -28.73 -3.26
CA ALA A 146 -9.93 -29.55 -4.02
C ALA A 146 -11.29 -28.89 -4.27
N GLU A 147 -11.65 -27.86 -3.51
CA GLU A 147 -12.89 -27.10 -3.69
C GLU A 147 -12.78 -26.06 -4.82
N CYS A 148 -11.58 -25.69 -5.25
CA CYS A 148 -11.36 -24.62 -6.23
C CYS A 148 -12.18 -24.77 -7.51
N PRO A 149 -12.37 -25.97 -8.11
CA PRO A 149 -13.23 -26.11 -9.31
C PRO A 149 -14.64 -25.60 -9.11
N LYS A 150 -15.22 -25.87 -7.94
CA LYS A 150 -16.55 -25.36 -7.60
C LYS A 150 -16.54 -23.85 -7.42
N VAL A 151 -15.53 -23.31 -6.75
CA VAL A 151 -15.38 -21.85 -6.53
C VAL A 151 -15.24 -21.11 -7.86
N MET A 152 -14.48 -21.65 -8.82
CA MET A 152 -14.31 -21.03 -10.14
C MET A 152 -15.61 -21.08 -10.96
N GLN A 153 -16.36 -22.19 -10.87
CA GLN A 153 -17.66 -22.31 -11.52
C GLN A 153 -18.67 -21.27 -11.00
N GLU A 154 -18.69 -21.02 -9.68
CA GLU A 154 -19.60 -20.04 -9.06
C GLU A 154 -19.42 -18.61 -9.59
N ILE A 155 -18.21 -18.27 -10.05
CA ILE A 155 -17.88 -16.95 -10.62
C ILE A 155 -17.76 -16.97 -12.15
N ALA A 156 -18.16 -18.07 -12.80
CA ALA A 156 -18.03 -18.28 -14.24
C ALA A 156 -16.61 -18.04 -14.79
N TYR A 157 -15.59 -18.35 -13.97
CA TYR A 157 -14.20 -18.27 -14.40
C TYR A 157 -13.82 -19.54 -15.17
N ILE A 158 -13.37 -19.35 -16.41
CA ILE A 158 -12.87 -20.43 -17.26
C ILE A 158 -11.34 -20.33 -17.24
N PRO A 159 -10.63 -21.33 -16.67
CA PRO A 159 -9.18 -21.32 -16.67
C PRO A 159 -8.64 -21.34 -18.10
N GLU A 160 -7.59 -20.56 -18.39
CA GLU A 160 -6.90 -20.67 -19.69
C GLU A 160 -6.27 -22.07 -19.83
N GLU A 161 -6.29 -22.62 -21.04
CA GLU A 161 -5.72 -23.94 -21.35
C GLU A 161 -4.26 -24.00 -20.90
N GLY A 162 -3.93 -24.96 -20.02
CA GLY A 162 -2.58 -25.14 -19.47
C GLY A 162 -2.33 -24.50 -18.10
N SER A 163 -3.31 -23.79 -17.53
CA SER A 163 -3.31 -23.52 -16.09
C SER A 163 -3.46 -24.84 -15.32
N ASP A 164 -2.66 -25.04 -14.28
CA ASP A 164 -2.55 -26.28 -13.49
C ASP A 164 -3.78 -26.50 -12.60
N PHE A 165 -4.93 -26.57 -13.25
CA PHE A 165 -6.22 -26.84 -12.66
C PHE A 165 -6.56 -28.28 -13.03
N HIS A 166 -5.98 -29.22 -12.29
CA HIS A 166 -6.35 -30.63 -12.43
C HIS A 166 -7.78 -30.82 -11.92
N VAL A 167 -8.75 -30.73 -12.85
CA VAL A 167 -10.10 -31.28 -12.72
C VAL A 167 -10.04 -32.79 -12.87
#